data_AF-A0A0F4NMY4-F1
#
_entry.id   AF-A0A0F4NMY4-F1
#
_cell.length_a   1.000
_cell.length_b   1.000
_cell.length_c   1.000
_cell.angle_alpha   90.00
_cell.angle_beta   90.00
_cell.angle_gamma   90.00
#
_symmetry.space_group_name_H-M   'P 1'
#
loop_
_entity.id
_entity.type
_entity.pdbx_description
1 polymer ?
#
loop_
_entity_poly.entity_id
_entity_poly.type
_entity_poly.pdbx_seq_one_letter_code
_entity_poly.pdbx_strand_id
1 'polypeptide(L)'
;MNVQAKSNRKLIVKLCAAVVAMFGFGFALVPLYDVMCDALGINGKTNSESALQPQGMVPDTSRLIRVEFMAHNHHAMPWSFVPAQTSMDVHPGQVIQTYYHAENLSSHDIVGQAVPSVSPGLGATYFNKIECFCFTQQPLRSNAKADMPLIFYIEPDIPDSIQTLTLSYTLYDITDKTTSSEFVNVSSSNDGTSQGATP
;
A
#
# COMPACT_ATOMS: atom_id res chain seq x y z
N MET A 1 50.35 -31.23 39.16
CA MET A 1 50.15 -30.94 37.72
C MET A 1 49.85 -29.44 37.61
N ASN A 2 50.76 -28.68 37.00
CA ASN A 2 50.77 -27.21 37.05
C ASN A 2 49.62 -26.60 36.24
N VAL A 3 48.70 -25.91 36.92
CA VAL A 3 47.71 -25.02 36.29
C VAL A 3 48.42 -23.72 35.91
N GLN A 4 48.91 -23.65 34.68
CA GLN A 4 49.42 -22.41 34.09
C GLN A 4 48.26 -21.43 33.91
N ALA A 5 48.18 -20.40 34.75
CA ALA A 5 47.29 -19.26 34.55
C ALA A 5 47.79 -18.44 33.34
N LYS A 6 47.45 -18.90 32.13
CA LYS A 6 47.75 -18.20 30.88
C LYS A 6 47.06 -16.83 30.94
N SER A 7 47.82 -15.77 30.67
CA SER A 7 47.33 -14.39 30.69
C SER A 7 46.21 -14.18 29.66
N ASN A 8 44.96 -14.32 30.11
CA ASN A 8 43.75 -14.14 29.31
C ASN A 8 43.57 -12.69 28.83
N ARG A 9 44.37 -11.75 29.34
CA ARG A 9 44.34 -10.34 28.95
C ARG A 9 44.59 -10.14 27.45
N LYS A 10 45.49 -10.92 26.83
CA LYS A 10 45.71 -10.86 25.37
C LYS A 10 44.52 -11.39 24.57
N LEU A 11 43.80 -12.38 25.10
CA LEU A 11 42.62 -12.95 24.45
C LEU A 11 41.43 -11.99 24.55
N ILE A 12 41.21 -11.38 25.72
CA ILE A 12 40.17 -10.38 25.96
C ILE A 12 40.37 -9.15 25.05
N VAL A 13 41.60 -8.63 24.93
CA VAL A 13 41.89 -7.51 24.03
C VAL A 13 41.60 -7.86 22.56
N LYS A 14 41.92 -9.09 22.12
CA LYS A 14 41.59 -9.54 20.77
C LYS A 14 40.09 -9.65 20.53
N LEU A 15 39.34 -10.17 21.49
CA LEU A 15 37.88 -10.28 21.41
C LEU A 15 37.22 -8.89 21.38
N CYS A 16 37.64 -7.97 22.25
CA CYS A 16 37.14 -6.59 22.24
C CYS A 16 37.47 -5.87 20.92
N ALA A 17 38.69 -6.04 20.40
CA ALA A 17 39.06 -5.46 19.10
C ALA A 17 38.22 -6.03 17.95
N ALA A 18 37.91 -7.33 17.97
CA ALA A 18 37.05 -7.96 16.96
C ALA A 18 35.61 -7.43 17.02
N VAL A 19 35.07 -7.21 18.22
CA VAL A 19 33.73 -6.62 18.41
C VAL A 19 33.69 -5.19 17.85
N VAL A 20 34.65 -4.35 18.20
CA VAL A 20 34.73 -2.97 17.68
C VAL A 20 34.88 -2.96 16.16
N ALA A 21 35.67 -3.87 15.60
CA ALA A 21 35.80 -4.00 14.14
C ALA A 21 34.48 -4.42 13.47
N MET A 22 33.73 -5.34 14.05
CA MET A 22 32.44 -5.80 13.50
C MET A 22 31.40 -4.67 13.48
N PHE A 23 31.30 -3.89 14.56
CA PHE A 23 30.41 -2.72 14.61
C PHE A 23 30.88 -1.59 13.69
N GLY A 24 32.19 -1.34 13.62
CA GLY A 24 32.77 -0.35 12.70
C GLY A 24 32.49 -0.71 11.23
N PHE A 25 32.57 -1.99 10.88
CA PHE A 25 32.25 -2.48 9.54
C PHE A 25 30.75 -2.32 9.21
N GLY A 26 29.86 -2.65 10.15
CA GLY A 26 28.42 -2.45 9.97
C GLY A 26 28.04 -0.98 9.76
N PHE A 27 28.66 -0.06 10.51
CA PHE A 27 28.44 1.38 10.34
C PHE A 27 29.03 1.92 9.03
N ALA A 28 30.19 1.42 8.61
CA ALA A 28 30.82 1.81 7.35
C ALA A 28 30.10 1.25 6.10
N LEU A 29 29.32 0.18 6.26
CA LEU A 29 28.58 -0.43 5.16
C LEU A 29 27.54 0.52 4.58
N VAL A 30 26.85 1.31 5.42
CA VAL A 30 25.80 2.26 5.01
C VAL A 30 26.33 3.30 3.99
N PRO A 31 27.37 4.11 4.29
CA PRO A 31 27.91 5.06 3.33
C PRO A 31 28.60 4.39 2.14
N LEU A 32 29.13 3.17 2.31
CA LEU A 32 29.70 2.41 1.19
C LEU A 32 28.61 1.99 0.20
N TYR A 33 27.44 1.58 0.69
CA TYR A 33 26.27 1.35 -0.17
C TYR A 33 25.86 2.63 -0.90
N ASP A 34 25.83 3.77 -0.23
CA ASP A 34 25.45 5.04 -0.85
C ASP A 34 26.38 5.41 -2.02
N VAL A 35 27.69 5.27 -1.83
CA VAL A 35 28.70 5.56 -2.87
C VAL A 35 28.61 4.55 -4.02
N MET A 36 28.40 3.26 -3.72
CA MET A 36 28.22 2.24 -4.75
C MET A 36 26.95 2.47 -5.55
N CYS A 37 25.86 2.86 -4.88
CA CYS A 37 24.60 3.16 -5.54
C CYS A 37 24.68 4.43 -6.40
N ASP A 38 25.46 5.44 -5.98
CA ASP A 38 25.74 6.64 -6.77
C ASP A 38 26.66 6.33 -7.98
N ALA A 39 27.67 5.47 -7.81
CA ALA A 39 28.58 5.08 -8.89
C ALA A 39 27.94 4.16 -9.94
N LEU A 40 27.00 3.30 -9.52
CA LEU A 40 26.24 2.41 -10.39
C LEU A 40 24.98 3.07 -10.97
N GLY A 41 24.66 4.31 -10.58
CA GLY A 41 23.50 5.06 -11.08
C GLY A 41 22.14 4.47 -10.69
N ILE A 42 22.13 3.54 -9.73
CA ILE A 42 20.93 2.86 -9.20
C ILE A 42 20.29 3.64 -8.05
N ASN A 43 20.99 4.64 -7.49
CA ASN A 43 20.40 5.58 -6.53
C ASN A 43 19.79 6.78 -7.24
N GLY A 44 18.59 6.57 -7.79
CA GLY A 44 17.68 7.67 -8.07
C GLY A 44 17.28 8.33 -6.77
N LYS A 45 18.10 9.28 -6.26
CA LYS A 45 17.75 10.18 -5.17
C LYS A 45 16.52 10.99 -5.60
N THR A 46 15.35 10.40 -5.42
CA THR A 46 14.09 11.11 -5.42
C THR A 46 14.01 11.87 -4.12
N ASN A 47 13.89 13.18 -4.27
CA ASN A 47 13.42 14.05 -3.22
C ASN A 47 12.16 13.44 -2.59
N SER A 48 11.96 13.76 -1.33
CA SER A 48 10.80 13.46 -0.50
C SER A 48 9.49 14.04 -1.03
N GLU A 49 9.13 13.67 -2.25
CA GLU A 49 7.92 14.03 -2.97
C GLU A 49 7.38 12.70 -3.52
N SER A 50 6.45 12.14 -2.73
CA SER A 50 5.26 11.44 -3.18
C SER A 50 5.43 10.38 -4.28
N ALA A 51 5.18 9.13 -3.89
CA ALA A 51 5.05 7.91 -4.70
C ALA A 51 4.16 8.04 -5.97
N LEU A 52 4.63 8.77 -6.99
CA LEU A 52 3.98 8.88 -8.29
C LEU A 52 5.07 8.73 -9.35
N GLN A 53 4.90 7.70 -10.18
CA GLN A 53 5.83 7.21 -11.20
C GLN A 53 6.96 6.29 -10.67
N PRO A 54 6.93 4.98 -10.99
CA PRO A 54 8.11 4.15 -10.91
C PRO A 54 9.20 4.79 -11.79
N GLN A 55 10.25 5.32 -11.17
CA GLN A 55 11.33 6.00 -11.89
C GLN A 55 11.96 5.04 -12.90
N GLY A 56 11.74 5.31 -14.20
CA GLY A 56 12.33 4.55 -15.30
C GLY A 56 11.32 3.92 -16.27
N MET A 57 10.03 3.91 -15.97
CA MET A 57 9.02 3.41 -16.91
C MET A 57 8.60 4.53 -17.87
N VAL A 58 9.03 4.43 -19.13
CA VAL A 58 8.62 5.33 -20.21
C VAL A 58 7.30 4.81 -20.78
N PRO A 59 6.22 5.62 -20.81
CA PRO A 59 4.96 5.21 -21.41
C PRO A 59 5.12 4.89 -22.90
N ASP A 60 4.54 3.79 -23.35
CA ASP A 60 4.44 3.47 -24.77
C ASP A 60 3.29 4.27 -25.40
N THR A 61 3.65 5.37 -26.08
CA THR A 61 2.68 6.25 -26.76
C THR A 61 2.18 5.69 -28.09
N SER A 62 2.72 4.57 -28.58
CA SER A 62 2.36 3.99 -29.88
C SER A 62 1.05 3.21 -29.86
N ARG A 63 0.62 2.78 -28.67
CA ARG A 63 -0.55 1.92 -28.47
C ARG A 63 -1.48 2.50 -27.41
N LEU A 64 -2.78 2.32 -27.64
CA LEU A 64 -3.82 2.64 -26.67
C LEU A 64 -4.45 1.34 -26.16
N ILE A 65 -4.77 1.31 -24.87
CA ILE A 65 -5.54 0.25 -24.23
C ILE A 65 -6.77 0.90 -23.61
N ARG A 66 -7.95 0.35 -23.92
CA ARG A 66 -9.18 0.81 -23.30
C ARG A 66 -9.35 0.14 -21.94
N VAL A 67 -9.47 0.94 -20.89
CA VAL A 67 -9.81 0.48 -19.55
C VAL A 67 -11.26 0.79 -19.29
N GLU A 68 -12.03 -0.22 -18.93
CA GLU A 68 -13.43 -0.09 -18.52
C GLU A 68 -13.55 -0.27 -17.01
N PHE A 69 -14.34 0.58 -16.37
CA PHE A 69 -14.56 0.56 -14.92
C PHE A 69 -15.98 0.14 -14.62
N MET A 70 -16.09 -0.88 -13.77
CA MET A 70 -17.37 -1.42 -13.33
C MET A 70 -17.42 -1.47 -11.80
N ALA A 71 -18.60 -1.16 -11.27
CA ALA A 71 -18.89 -1.24 -9.86
C ALA A 71 -20.15 -2.09 -9.67
N HIS A 72 -20.09 -3.04 -8.74
CA HIS A 72 -21.18 -3.91 -8.36
C HIS A 72 -21.36 -3.87 -6.86
N ASN A 73 -22.60 -3.75 -6.42
CA ASN A 73 -22.96 -3.87 -5.02
C ASN A 73 -23.48 -5.27 -4.76
N HIS A 74 -22.96 -5.95 -3.75
CA HIS A 74 -23.57 -7.19 -3.29
C HIS A 74 -24.98 -6.91 -2.77
N HIS A 75 -25.90 -7.87 -2.91
CA HIS A 75 -27.34 -7.69 -2.67
C HIS A 75 -27.72 -7.13 -1.28
N ALA A 76 -26.82 -7.19 -0.31
CA ALA A 76 -27.02 -6.67 1.05
C ALA A 76 -26.39 -5.27 1.30
N MET A 77 -25.72 -4.66 0.31
CA MET A 77 -24.99 -3.40 0.48
C MET A 77 -25.86 -2.19 0.08
N PRO A 78 -26.36 -1.37 1.02
CA PRO A 78 -27.22 -0.22 0.74
C PRO A 78 -26.40 1.03 0.34
N TRP A 79 -25.30 0.85 -0.37
CA TRP A 79 -24.49 1.97 -0.87
C TRP A 79 -24.82 2.25 -2.33
N SER A 80 -24.64 3.49 -2.76
CA SER A 80 -24.40 3.81 -4.17
C SER A 80 -22.89 3.78 -4.39
N PHE A 81 -22.42 2.99 -5.35
CA PHE A 81 -21.00 2.89 -5.67
C PHE A 81 -20.83 2.91 -7.18
N VAL A 82 -20.24 3.97 -7.72
CA VAL A 82 -20.13 4.21 -9.15
C VAL A 82 -18.76 4.76 -9.53
N PRO A 83 -18.18 4.36 -10.67
CA PRO A 83 -16.95 4.97 -11.14
C PRO A 83 -17.20 6.40 -11.63
N ALA A 84 -16.23 7.30 -11.45
CA ALA A 84 -16.30 8.66 -11.99
C ALA A 84 -16.34 8.67 -13.53
N GLN A 85 -15.72 7.67 -14.16
CA GLN A 85 -15.73 7.45 -15.61
C GLN A 85 -15.93 5.96 -15.89
N THR A 86 -16.77 5.61 -16.86
CA THR A 86 -17.03 4.20 -17.21
C THR A 86 -15.95 3.59 -18.09
N SER A 87 -15.20 4.41 -18.84
CA SER A 87 -14.04 3.96 -19.59
C SER A 87 -13.05 5.08 -19.88
N MET A 88 -11.79 4.73 -20.11
CA MET A 88 -10.74 5.63 -20.57
C MET A 88 -9.74 4.90 -21.47
N ASP A 89 -9.14 5.61 -22.41
CA ASP A 89 -8.04 5.10 -23.22
C ASP A 89 -6.72 5.56 -22.61
N VAL A 90 -5.79 4.62 -22.40
CA VAL A 90 -4.53 4.88 -21.70
C VAL A 90 -3.36 4.26 -22.46
N HIS A 91 -2.18 4.84 -22.26
CA HIS A 91 -0.94 4.28 -22.78
C HIS A 91 -0.33 3.30 -21.75
N PRO A 92 0.17 2.12 -22.18
CA PRO A 92 0.97 1.26 -21.32
C PRO A 92 2.14 2.04 -20.70
N GLY A 93 2.43 1.83 -19.42
CA GLY A 93 3.43 2.55 -18.64
C GLY A 93 3.01 3.94 -18.16
N GLN A 94 1.85 4.45 -18.59
CA GLN A 94 1.29 5.70 -18.06
C GLN A 94 0.63 5.44 -16.70
N VAL A 95 0.97 6.27 -15.72
CA VAL A 95 0.27 6.28 -14.42
C VAL A 95 -0.99 7.10 -14.54
N ILE A 96 -2.10 6.52 -14.10
CA ILE A 96 -3.42 7.10 -14.22
C ILE A 96 -4.04 7.19 -12.83
N GLN A 97 -4.71 8.31 -12.58
CA GLN A 97 -5.50 8.54 -11.38
C GLN A 97 -6.96 8.79 -11.77
N THR A 98 -7.86 8.07 -11.10
CA THR A 98 -9.31 8.22 -11.22
C THR A 98 -9.96 7.99 -9.86
N TYR A 99 -11.29 8.04 -9.78
CA TYR A 99 -12.03 7.93 -8.53
C TYR A 99 -13.29 7.09 -8.72
N TYR A 100 -13.75 6.47 -7.63
CA TYR A 100 -15.10 5.97 -7.49
C TYR A 100 -15.84 6.81 -6.46
N HIS A 101 -17.11 7.09 -6.71
CA HIS A 101 -17.99 7.77 -5.78
C HIS A 101 -18.76 6.72 -4.97
N ALA A 102 -18.68 6.82 -3.65
CA ALA A 102 -19.41 5.99 -2.71
C ALA A 102 -20.36 6.86 -1.87
N GLU A 103 -21.58 6.39 -1.65
CA GLU A 103 -22.57 7.02 -0.79
C GLU A 103 -23.30 5.96 0.03
N ASN A 104 -23.33 6.12 1.36
CA ASN A 104 -24.12 5.26 2.22
C ASN A 104 -25.56 5.74 2.27
N LEU A 105 -26.49 5.01 1.63
CA LEU A 105 -27.91 5.39 1.57
C LEU A 105 -28.70 4.92 2.80
N SER A 106 -28.04 4.28 3.77
CA SER A 106 -28.68 3.75 4.97
C SER A 106 -28.72 4.77 6.11
N SER A 107 -29.55 4.50 7.11
CA SER A 107 -29.66 5.29 8.34
C SER A 107 -28.65 4.90 9.43
N HIS A 108 -27.66 4.05 9.13
CA HIS A 108 -26.65 3.59 10.08
C HIS A 108 -25.26 3.53 9.45
N ASP A 109 -24.24 3.47 10.28
CA ASP A 109 -22.85 3.39 9.84
C ASP A 109 -22.55 1.98 9.34
N ILE A 110 -21.88 1.88 8.19
CA ILE A 110 -21.56 0.62 7.52
C ILE A 110 -20.07 0.60 7.20
N VAL A 111 -19.46 -0.56 7.33
CA VAL A 111 -18.08 -0.80 6.89
C VAL A 111 -18.10 -1.61 5.61
N GLY A 112 -17.72 -0.96 4.51
CA GLY A 112 -17.63 -1.58 3.20
C GLY A 112 -16.24 -2.12 2.89
N GLN A 113 -16.17 -3.22 2.14
CA GLN A 113 -14.94 -3.72 1.53
C GLN A 113 -15.17 -4.00 0.05
N ALA A 114 -14.42 -3.30 -0.82
CA ALA A 114 -14.47 -3.52 -2.26
C ALA A 114 -13.47 -4.61 -2.66
N VAL A 115 -13.90 -5.63 -3.38
CA VAL A 115 -13.03 -6.71 -3.87
C VAL A 115 -12.79 -6.52 -5.37
N PRO A 116 -11.52 -6.39 -5.83
CA PRO A 116 -11.21 -6.21 -7.24
C PRO A 116 -11.28 -7.51 -8.06
N SER A 117 -11.62 -7.35 -9.34
CA SER A 117 -11.40 -8.33 -10.41
C SER A 117 -10.98 -7.63 -11.71
N VAL A 118 -10.12 -8.25 -12.51
CA VAL A 118 -9.69 -7.74 -13.81
C VAL A 118 -9.93 -8.79 -14.90
N SER A 119 -10.50 -8.35 -16.02
CA SER A 119 -10.80 -9.20 -17.18
C SER A 119 -10.21 -8.60 -18.46
N PRO A 120 -9.73 -9.42 -19.42
CA PRO A 120 -9.53 -10.86 -19.32
C PRO A 120 -8.45 -11.22 -18.28
N GLY A 121 -8.52 -12.43 -17.72
CA GLY A 121 -7.59 -12.86 -16.67
C GLY A 121 -6.11 -12.81 -17.08
N LEU A 122 -5.81 -13.01 -18.37
CA LEU A 122 -4.45 -12.85 -18.91
C LEU A 122 -3.93 -11.40 -18.79
N GLY A 123 -4.84 -10.42 -18.85
CA GLY A 123 -4.50 -9.01 -18.69
C GLY A 123 -4.36 -8.58 -17.23
N ALA A 124 -4.88 -9.37 -16.29
CA ALA A 124 -4.85 -9.04 -14.87
C ALA A 124 -3.43 -8.96 -14.31
N THR A 125 -2.50 -9.77 -14.82
CA THR A 125 -1.09 -9.78 -14.39
C THR A 125 -0.35 -8.49 -14.76
N TYR A 126 -0.82 -7.77 -15.79
CA TYR A 126 -0.22 -6.54 -16.28
C TYR A 126 -0.88 -5.28 -15.69
N PHE A 127 -2.00 -5.44 -14.98
CA PHE A 127 -2.74 -4.33 -14.39
C PHE A 127 -2.29 -4.11 -12.94
N ASN A 128 -1.46 -3.11 -12.72
CA ASN A 128 -0.90 -2.81 -11.39
C ASN A 128 -1.65 -1.67 -10.71
N LYS A 129 -2.06 -1.90 -9.46
CA LYS A 129 -2.76 -0.92 -8.62
C LYS A 129 -1.77 -0.38 -7.59
N ILE A 130 -1.48 0.92 -7.69
CA ILE A 130 -0.50 1.59 -6.83
C ILE A 130 -1.14 1.93 -5.49
N GLU A 131 -2.37 2.44 -5.49
CA GLU A 131 -3.13 2.74 -4.27
C GLU A 131 -4.47 2.03 -4.31
N CYS A 132 -4.73 1.21 -3.29
CA CYS A 132 -5.87 0.32 -3.27
C CYS A 132 -6.71 0.53 -2.00
N PHE A 133 -7.80 1.28 -2.13
CA PHE A 133 -8.91 1.28 -1.16
C PHE A 133 -9.50 -0.13 -0.97
N CYS A 134 -9.28 -1.00 -1.95
CA CYS A 134 -9.97 -2.28 -2.10
C CYS A 134 -9.38 -3.41 -1.26
N PHE A 135 -8.46 -3.07 -0.35
CA PHE A 135 -8.05 -3.98 0.73
C PHE A 135 -8.25 -3.38 2.12
N THR A 136 -8.67 -2.12 2.18
CA THR A 136 -8.92 -1.41 3.43
C THR A 136 -10.41 -1.38 3.71
N GLN A 137 -10.76 -1.63 4.97
CA GLN A 137 -12.13 -1.47 5.45
C GLN A 137 -12.47 0.02 5.42
N GLN A 138 -13.54 0.39 4.73
CA GLN A 138 -13.95 1.79 4.59
C GLN A 138 -15.20 2.01 5.44
N PRO A 139 -15.06 2.59 6.65
CA PRO A 139 -16.22 2.99 7.42
C PRO A 139 -16.86 4.23 6.76
N LEU A 140 -18.15 4.14 6.43
CA LEU A 140 -18.92 5.25 5.92
C LEU A 140 -20.13 5.48 6.81
N ARG A 141 -20.21 6.69 7.38
CA ARG A 141 -21.33 7.08 8.23
C ARG A 141 -22.64 7.07 7.46
N SER A 142 -23.75 6.97 8.19
CA SER A 142 -25.08 7.13 7.60
C SER A 142 -25.17 8.40 6.72
N ASN A 143 -25.71 8.25 5.50
CA ASN A 143 -25.89 9.34 4.52
C ASN A 143 -24.60 10.09 4.12
N ALA A 144 -23.42 9.55 4.45
CA ALA A 144 -22.14 10.15 4.08
C ALA A 144 -21.73 9.75 2.66
N LYS A 145 -20.94 10.63 2.05
CA LYS A 145 -20.32 10.44 0.73
C LYS A 145 -18.80 10.40 0.87
N ALA A 146 -18.16 9.60 0.03
CA ALA A 146 -16.71 9.52 -0.04
C ALA A 146 -16.26 9.33 -1.49
N ASP A 147 -15.19 10.04 -1.85
CA ASP A 147 -14.46 9.81 -3.09
C ASP A 147 -13.32 8.84 -2.81
N MET A 148 -13.32 7.71 -3.51
CA MET A 148 -12.35 6.64 -3.36
C MET A 148 -11.36 6.70 -4.52
N PRO A 149 -10.17 7.30 -4.35
CA PRO A 149 -9.19 7.38 -5.42
C PRO A 149 -8.64 6.00 -5.79
N LEU A 150 -8.35 5.85 -7.07
CA LEU A 150 -7.72 4.70 -7.68
C LEU A 150 -6.54 5.20 -8.52
N ILE A 151 -5.34 4.74 -8.18
CA ILE A 151 -4.13 4.97 -8.97
C ILE A 151 -3.66 3.64 -9.54
N PHE A 152 -3.49 3.58 -10.85
CA PHE A 152 -3.07 2.37 -11.55
C PHE A 152 -2.19 2.68 -12.74
N TYR A 153 -1.53 1.65 -13.26
CA TYR A 153 -0.87 1.66 -14.56
C TYR A 153 -0.94 0.26 -15.18
N ILE A 154 -0.70 0.19 -16.48
CA ILE A 154 -0.59 -1.08 -17.22
C ILE A 154 0.86 -1.27 -17.59
N GLU A 155 1.42 -2.46 -17.39
CA GLU A 155 2.81 -2.75 -17.79
C GLU A 155 3.00 -2.62 -19.31
N PRO A 156 4.14 -2.08 -19.79
CA PRO A 156 4.42 -1.94 -21.22
C PRO A 156 4.52 -3.26 -22.00
N ASP A 157 4.81 -4.38 -21.33
CA ASP A 157 4.98 -5.70 -21.96
C ASP A 157 3.67 -6.46 -22.16
N ILE A 158 2.52 -5.80 -21.95
CA ILE A 158 1.20 -6.41 -22.15
C ILE A 158 1.02 -6.88 -23.61
N PRO A 159 0.58 -8.14 -23.85
CA PRO A 159 0.44 -8.68 -25.20
C PRO A 159 -0.46 -7.84 -26.11
N ASP A 160 -0.10 -7.73 -27.39
CA ASP A 160 -0.85 -6.97 -28.42
C ASP A 160 -2.28 -7.47 -28.66
N SER A 161 -2.57 -8.72 -28.27
CA SER A 161 -3.91 -9.29 -28.33
C SER A 161 -4.89 -8.67 -27.33
N ILE A 162 -4.40 -7.98 -26.28
CA ILE A 162 -5.24 -7.39 -25.23
C ILE A 162 -5.41 -5.89 -25.45
N GLN A 163 -6.53 -5.50 -26.05
CA GLN A 163 -6.81 -4.09 -26.34
C GLN A 163 -7.74 -3.44 -25.30
N THR A 164 -8.45 -4.28 -24.54
CA THR A 164 -9.43 -3.84 -23.54
C THR A 164 -9.20 -4.58 -22.23
N LEU A 165 -9.17 -3.83 -21.13
CA LEU A 165 -9.15 -4.35 -19.77
C LEU A 165 -10.37 -3.82 -19.02
N THR A 166 -11.08 -4.69 -18.34
CA THR A 166 -12.19 -4.31 -17.48
C THR A 166 -11.78 -4.49 -16.04
N LEU A 167 -11.73 -3.40 -15.28
CA LEU A 167 -11.59 -3.40 -13.83
C LEU A 167 -12.98 -3.37 -13.21
N SER A 168 -13.35 -4.48 -12.55
CA SER A 168 -14.61 -4.60 -11.84
C SER A 168 -14.37 -4.65 -10.34
N TYR A 169 -15.17 -3.90 -9.58
CA TYR A 169 -15.21 -3.97 -8.13
C TYR A 169 -16.55 -4.49 -7.64
N THR A 170 -16.50 -5.45 -6.72
CA THR A 170 -17.69 -5.90 -5.98
C THR A 170 -17.59 -5.44 -4.54
N LEU A 171 -18.57 -4.66 -4.09
CA LEU A 171 -18.63 -4.11 -2.74
C LEU A 171 -19.42 -5.03 -1.80
N TYR A 172 -18.82 -5.35 -0.66
CA TYR A 172 -19.41 -6.18 0.38
C TYR A 172 -19.55 -5.42 1.70
N ASP A 173 -20.64 -5.68 2.41
CA ASP A 173 -20.83 -5.24 3.79
C ASP A 173 -20.09 -6.21 4.71
N ILE A 174 -19.17 -5.68 5.52
CA ILE A 174 -18.38 -6.43 6.49
C ILE A 174 -18.56 -5.90 7.92
N THR A 175 -19.58 -5.09 8.17
CA THR A 175 -19.85 -4.44 9.47
C THR A 175 -19.90 -5.45 10.61
N ASP A 176 -20.58 -6.59 10.40
CA ASP A 176 -20.66 -7.68 11.38
C ASP A 176 -19.30 -8.32 11.69
N LYS A 177 -18.41 -8.39 10.69
CA LYS A 177 -17.06 -8.96 10.85
C LYS A 177 -16.13 -7.99 11.57
N THR A 178 -16.22 -6.69 11.30
CA THR A 178 -15.36 -5.66 11.93
C THR A 178 -15.74 -5.41 13.40
N THR A 179 -17.01 -5.53 13.77
CA THR A 179 -17.50 -5.36 15.15
C THR A 179 -16.81 -6.30 16.15
N SER A 180 -16.28 -7.44 15.70
CA SER A 180 -15.57 -8.39 16.56
C SER A 180 -14.11 -8.03 16.88
N SER A 181 -13.52 -7.03 16.22
CA SER A 181 -12.12 -6.62 16.45
C SER A 181 -11.96 -5.20 17.02
N GLU A 182 -12.94 -4.31 16.85
CA GLU A 182 -12.77 -2.88 17.20
C GLU A 182 -13.48 -2.46 18.50
N PHE A 183 -14.52 -3.18 18.95
CA PHE A 183 -15.21 -2.87 20.22
C PHE A 183 -14.44 -3.29 21.49
N VAL A 184 -13.38 -4.10 21.36
CA VAL A 184 -12.54 -4.50 22.51
C VAL A 184 -11.61 -3.37 22.96
N ASN A 185 -11.23 -2.45 22.06
CA ASN A 185 -10.27 -1.39 22.39
C ASN A 185 -10.89 -0.08 22.91
N VAL A 186 -12.20 0.12 22.75
CA VAL A 186 -12.90 1.31 23.27
C VAL A 186 -13.33 1.12 24.74
N SER A 187 -13.39 -0.11 25.22
CA SER A 187 -13.83 -0.42 26.60
C SER A 187 -12.74 -0.24 27.68
N SER A 188 -11.50 0.06 27.29
CA SER A 188 -10.34 0.11 28.21
C SER A 188 -9.91 1.54 28.62
N SER A 189 -10.62 2.58 28.20
CA SER A 189 -10.21 3.98 28.46
C SER A 189 -11.27 4.83 29.18
N ASN A 190 -12.20 4.19 29.90
CA ASN A 190 -13.11 4.89 30.80
C ASN A 190 -12.98 4.35 32.24
N ASP A 191 -11.82 4.57 32.85
CA ASP A 191 -11.69 4.64 34.31
C ASP A 191 -11.36 6.09 34.68
N GLY A 192 -12.42 6.88 34.85
CA GLY A 192 -12.36 8.21 35.42
C GLY A 192 -12.04 8.12 36.91
N THR A 193 -10.75 8.11 37.25
CA THR A 193 -10.32 8.46 38.60
C THR A 193 -10.17 9.97 38.70
N SER A 194 -11.10 10.58 39.42
CA SER A 194 -11.03 11.92 39.99
C SER A 194 -9.76 12.14 40.84
N GLN A 195 -9.22 13.36 40.79
CA GLN A 195 -8.38 14.11 41.76
C GLN A 195 -7.16 14.71 41.05
N GLY A 196 -6.84 16.00 41.09
CA GLY A 196 -7.35 17.11 41.88
C GLY A 196 -6.85 18.45 41.32
N ALA A 197 -7.46 19.52 41.81
CA ALA A 197 -7.26 20.91 41.40
C ALA A 197 -5.98 21.53 41.99
N THR A 198 -5.23 22.25 41.12
CA THR A 198 -4.52 23.56 41.26
C THR A 198 -3.84 24.00 42.58
N PRO A 199 -2.95 25.04 42.55
CA PRO A 199 -2.52 25.89 41.43
C PRO A 199 -1.07 25.68 40.96
#